data_AF-A0A662JAH6-F1
#
_entry.id   AF-A0A662JAH6-F1
#
_cell.length_a   1.000
_cell.length_b   1.000
_cell.length_c   1.000
_cell.angle_alpha   90.00
_cell.angle_beta   90.00
_cell.angle_gamma   90.00
#
_symmetry.space_group_name_H-M   'P 1'
#
loop_
_entity.id
_entity.type
_entity.pdbx_description
1 polymer ?
#
loop_
_entity_poly.entity_id
_entity_poly.type
_entity_poly.pdbx_seq_one_letter_code
_entity_poly.pdbx_strand_id
1 'polypeptide(L)'
;MKLYYHRFDKALEEAIKLIDEGKIEEARAKLDETLKSYQYRSKIYPDGERFERQLYNRFKRGSVAFKSEHSFGGVDLIVFNKAPQVKLIECKISRRDVFHIEPWDYERLHDRYHQLISRGFKPIPIMVVKFPHRRKVRFILMKDEWMDREVTLRVEYREKSKRVYVAIARSRRKKYERRAKFERLQAERRKLIEGCLEEGEEVQV
;
A
#
# COMPACT_ATOMS: atom_id res chain seq x y z
N MET A 1 -5.65 -18.99 7.04
CA MET A 1 -5.15 -17.68 6.57
C MET A 1 -3.66 -17.45 6.84
N LYS A 2 -3.06 -17.88 7.97
CA LYS A 2 -1.63 -17.67 8.30
C LYS A 2 -0.60 -18.25 7.30
N LEU A 3 -0.85 -19.44 6.72
CA LEU A 3 0.09 -20.08 5.76
C LEU A 3 0.28 -19.33 4.43
N TYR A 4 -0.72 -18.55 4.01
CA TYR A 4 -0.72 -17.87 2.72
C TYR A 4 0.18 -16.62 2.73
N TYR A 5 0.22 -15.89 3.85
CA TYR A 5 1.12 -14.75 4.02
C TYR A 5 2.60 -15.16 3.98
N HIS A 6 2.94 -16.31 4.57
CA HIS A 6 4.32 -16.79 4.61
C HIS A 6 4.86 -17.16 3.21
N ARG A 7 4.03 -17.74 2.33
CA ARG A 7 4.46 -18.07 0.95
C ARG A 7 4.69 -16.82 0.11
N PHE A 8 3.84 -15.82 0.26
CA PHE A 8 3.98 -14.55 -0.46
C PHE A 8 5.13 -13.71 0.07
N ASP A 9 5.27 -13.57 1.39
CA ASP A 9 6.40 -12.85 1.99
C ASP A 9 7.73 -13.48 1.58
N LYS A 10 7.80 -14.83 1.55
CA LYS A 10 8.95 -15.56 1.01
C LYS A 10 9.17 -15.29 -0.49
N ALA A 11 8.11 -15.28 -1.30
CA ALA A 11 8.20 -14.96 -2.72
C ALA A 11 8.65 -13.51 -2.96
N LEU A 12 8.22 -12.58 -2.10
CA LEU A 12 8.61 -11.18 -2.12
C LEU A 12 10.10 -11.04 -1.78
N GLU A 13 10.55 -11.66 -0.67
CA GLU A 13 11.96 -11.68 -0.28
C GLU A 13 12.86 -12.29 -1.37
N GLU A 14 12.42 -13.40 -1.97
CA GLU A 14 13.14 -14.06 -3.05
C GLU A 14 13.17 -13.22 -4.33
N ALA A 15 12.07 -12.57 -4.69
CA ALA A 15 12.04 -11.66 -5.84
C ALA A 15 12.92 -10.43 -5.64
N ILE A 16 13.03 -9.93 -4.41
CA ILE A 16 13.91 -8.81 -4.08
C ILE A 16 15.36 -9.23 -4.21
N LYS A 17 15.75 -10.40 -3.68
CA LYS A 17 17.10 -10.95 -3.89
C LYS A 17 17.43 -11.08 -5.38
N LEU A 18 16.50 -11.59 -6.18
CA LEU A 18 16.66 -11.68 -7.63
C LEU A 18 16.80 -10.31 -8.29
N ILE A 19 16.08 -9.29 -7.82
CA ILE A 19 16.23 -7.91 -8.29
C ILE A 19 17.61 -7.34 -7.94
N ASP A 20 18.10 -7.58 -6.72
CA ASP A 20 19.42 -7.14 -6.27
C ASP A 20 20.55 -7.79 -7.09
N GLU A 21 20.36 -9.06 -7.50
CA GLU A 21 21.26 -9.79 -8.40
C GLU A 21 21.12 -9.39 -9.88
N GLY A 22 20.25 -8.42 -10.21
CA GLY A 22 20.00 -7.98 -11.59
C GLY A 22 19.15 -8.95 -12.43
N LYS A 23 18.61 -10.02 -11.83
CA LYS A 23 17.78 -11.06 -12.46
C LYS A 23 16.31 -10.66 -12.51
N ILE A 24 16.02 -9.57 -13.22
CA ILE A 24 14.68 -8.96 -13.27
C ILE A 24 13.61 -9.91 -13.83
N GLU A 25 13.93 -10.69 -14.88
CA GLU A 25 12.95 -11.60 -15.50
C GLU A 25 12.62 -12.82 -14.62
N GLU A 26 13.58 -13.32 -13.84
CA GLU A 26 13.33 -14.39 -12.87
C GLU A 26 12.47 -13.90 -11.70
N ALA A 27 12.73 -12.68 -11.21
CA ALA A 27 11.90 -12.05 -10.19
C ALA A 27 10.45 -11.86 -10.66
N ARG A 28 10.25 -11.50 -11.94
CA ARG A 28 8.92 -11.41 -12.58
C ARG A 28 8.24 -12.77 -12.65
N ALA A 29 8.92 -13.78 -13.20
CA ALA A 29 8.37 -15.12 -13.40
C ALA A 29 7.91 -15.74 -12.07
N LYS A 30 8.71 -15.59 -11.01
CA LYS A 30 8.43 -16.11 -9.68
C LYS A 30 7.16 -15.52 -9.06
N LEU A 31 6.99 -14.22 -9.22
CA LEU A 31 5.82 -13.54 -8.68
C LEU A 31 4.58 -13.70 -9.57
N ASP A 32 4.74 -13.86 -10.88
CA ASP A 32 3.66 -14.27 -11.79
C ASP A 32 3.15 -15.69 -11.47
N GLU A 33 4.04 -16.63 -11.17
CA GLU A 33 3.68 -17.98 -10.72
C GLU A 33 2.89 -17.94 -9.40
N THR A 34 3.39 -17.15 -8.44
CA THR A 34 2.72 -16.91 -7.16
C THR A 34 1.32 -16.33 -7.36
N LEU A 35 1.15 -15.38 -8.30
CA LEU A 35 -0.14 -14.77 -8.64
C LEU A 35 -1.11 -15.77 -9.31
N LYS A 36 -0.66 -16.54 -10.29
CA LYS A 36 -1.49 -17.55 -11.00
C LYS A 36 -2.08 -18.58 -10.06
N SER A 37 -1.33 -18.98 -9.02
CA SER A 37 -1.81 -19.90 -7.99
C SER A 37 -3.02 -19.37 -7.19
N TYR A 38 -3.25 -18.05 -7.23
CA TYR A 38 -4.28 -17.37 -6.44
C TYR A 38 -5.53 -16.93 -7.19
N GLN A 39 -5.40 -16.65 -8.49
CA GLN A 39 -6.49 -16.14 -9.34
C GLN A 39 -7.73 -17.06 -9.38
N TYR A 40 -7.61 -18.31 -8.95
CA TYR A 40 -8.67 -19.31 -9.03
C TYR A 40 -9.90 -19.08 -8.10
N ARG A 41 -9.95 -18.04 -7.25
CA ARG A 41 -10.93 -18.01 -6.12
C ARG A 41 -11.66 -16.69 -5.80
N SER A 42 -11.76 -15.70 -6.69
CA SER A 42 -12.33 -14.39 -6.30
C SER A 42 -13.40 -13.81 -7.22
N LYS A 43 -14.39 -13.14 -6.60
CA LYS A 43 -15.54 -12.49 -7.26
C LYS A 43 -15.25 -10.99 -7.35
N ILE A 44 -15.17 -10.47 -8.57
CA ILE A 44 -14.56 -9.17 -8.88
C ILE A 44 -15.62 -8.15 -9.34
N TYR A 45 -15.53 -6.89 -8.88
CA TYR A 45 -16.27 -5.77 -9.48
C TYR A 45 -15.55 -5.28 -10.76
N PRO A 46 -16.20 -5.27 -11.94
CA PRO A 46 -15.52 -5.11 -13.23
C PRO A 46 -14.72 -3.81 -13.40
N ASP A 47 -15.18 -2.70 -12.80
CA ASP A 47 -14.57 -1.38 -12.97
C ASP A 47 -13.27 -1.22 -12.17
N GLY A 48 -13.21 -1.79 -10.96
CA GLY A 48 -12.03 -1.78 -10.09
C GLY A 48 -10.86 -2.54 -10.73
N GLU A 49 -11.13 -3.78 -11.12
CA GLU A 49 -10.15 -4.66 -11.75
C GLU A 49 -9.61 -4.10 -13.07
N ARG A 50 -10.47 -3.51 -13.89
CA ARG A 50 -10.05 -2.82 -15.13
C ARG A 50 -9.09 -1.68 -14.82
N PHE A 51 -9.35 -0.91 -13.76
CA PHE A 51 -8.48 0.19 -13.37
C PHE A 51 -7.15 -0.27 -12.80
N GLU A 52 -7.16 -1.24 -11.88
CA GLU A 52 -5.93 -1.83 -11.35
C GLU A 52 -5.08 -2.46 -12.46
N ARG A 53 -5.71 -3.19 -13.40
CA ARG A 53 -5.03 -3.77 -14.57
C ARG A 53 -4.42 -2.70 -15.46
N GLN A 54 -5.11 -1.57 -15.65
CA GLN A 54 -4.60 -0.41 -16.38
C GLN A 54 -3.34 0.15 -15.69
N LEU A 55 -3.34 0.27 -14.36
CA LEU A 55 -2.18 0.72 -13.59
C LEU A 55 -1.04 -0.29 -13.63
N TYR A 56 -1.33 -1.59 -13.47
CA TYR A 56 -0.35 -2.67 -13.57
C TYR A 56 0.38 -2.64 -14.91
N ASN A 57 -0.38 -2.58 -16.01
CA ASN A 57 0.16 -2.50 -17.36
C ASN A 57 1.02 -1.25 -17.60
N ARG A 58 0.73 -0.14 -16.89
CA ARG A 58 1.55 1.06 -16.92
C ARG A 58 2.89 0.86 -16.21
N PHE A 59 2.90 0.23 -15.03
CA PHE A 59 4.12 0.06 -14.25
C PHE A 59 5.03 -1.06 -14.79
N LYS A 60 4.47 -2.17 -15.31
CA LYS A 60 5.28 -3.30 -15.81
C LYS A 60 6.28 -2.95 -16.93
N ARG A 61 6.06 -1.86 -17.67
CA ARG A 61 6.92 -1.42 -18.78
C ARG A 61 8.30 -0.91 -18.37
N GLY A 62 8.55 -0.64 -17.08
CA GLY A 62 9.84 -0.13 -16.62
C GLY A 62 10.13 -0.40 -15.14
N SER A 63 9.41 -1.34 -14.54
CA SER A 63 9.56 -1.75 -13.15
C SER A 63 9.10 -3.19 -12.99
N VAL A 64 9.39 -3.78 -11.84
CA VAL A 64 8.80 -5.06 -11.44
C VAL A 64 7.52 -4.74 -10.70
N ALA A 65 6.43 -4.70 -11.46
CA ALA A 65 5.11 -4.40 -10.95
C ALA A 65 4.37 -5.69 -10.61
N PHE A 66 3.58 -5.65 -9.55
CA PHE A 66 2.79 -6.77 -9.05
C PHE A 66 1.38 -6.29 -8.80
N LYS A 67 0.40 -7.03 -9.34
CA LYS A 67 -1.01 -6.82 -9.04
C LYS A 67 -1.41 -7.87 -8.01
N SER A 68 -1.80 -7.45 -6.80
CA SER A 68 -2.38 -8.35 -5.82
C SER A 68 -3.88 -8.36 -6.05
N GLU A 69 -4.36 -9.25 -6.93
CA GLU A 69 -5.81 -9.46 -7.06
C GLU A 69 -6.31 -10.12 -5.77
N HIS A 70 -7.01 -9.37 -4.92
CA HIS A 70 -7.61 -9.75 -3.64
C HIS A 70 -6.65 -10.00 -2.46
N SER A 71 -6.15 -8.91 -1.87
CA SER A 71 -5.79 -8.89 -0.45
C SER A 71 -4.72 -9.91 -0.02
N PHE A 72 -3.67 -10.09 -0.82
CA PHE A 72 -2.47 -10.77 -0.33
C PHE A 72 -1.65 -9.83 0.52
N GLY A 73 -2.15 -9.58 1.71
CA GLY A 73 -1.44 -8.79 2.70
C GLY A 73 -1.60 -7.28 2.56
N GLY A 74 -2.50 -6.81 1.70
CA GLY A 74 -3.25 -5.61 2.02
C GLY A 74 -3.57 -4.65 0.87
N VAL A 75 -2.72 -4.57 -0.14
CA VAL A 75 -2.75 -3.47 -1.13
C VAL A 75 -2.98 -3.94 -2.57
N ASP A 76 -3.57 -3.10 -3.41
CA ASP A 76 -3.92 -3.46 -4.80
C ASP A 76 -2.71 -3.72 -5.71
N LEU A 77 -1.65 -2.89 -5.63
CA LEU A 77 -0.43 -3.07 -6.41
C LEU A 77 0.84 -2.82 -5.59
N ILE A 78 1.88 -3.58 -5.87
CA ILE A 78 3.24 -3.39 -5.34
C ILE A 78 4.18 -3.18 -6.52
N VAL A 79 5.07 -2.19 -6.47
CA VAL A 79 5.98 -1.89 -7.58
C VAL A 79 7.40 -1.70 -7.10
N PHE A 80 8.31 -2.53 -7.59
CA PHE A 80 9.75 -2.42 -7.36
C PHE A 80 10.38 -1.66 -8.52
N ASN A 81 10.84 -0.45 -8.23
CA ASN A 81 11.49 0.42 -9.21
C ASN A 81 13.01 0.25 -9.18
N LYS A 82 13.60 0.37 -8.00
CA LYS A 82 15.02 0.19 -7.68
C LYS A 82 15.09 -0.28 -6.25
N ALA A 83 15.73 -1.41 -5.96
CA ALA A 83 15.90 -1.82 -4.57
C ALA A 83 16.66 -0.74 -3.77
N PRO A 84 16.32 -0.50 -2.49
CA PRO A 84 15.25 -1.12 -1.70
C PRO A 84 13.90 -0.37 -1.77
N GLN A 85 13.65 0.47 -2.78
CA GLN A 85 12.42 1.25 -2.93
C GLN A 85 11.25 0.41 -3.47
N VAL A 86 10.14 0.45 -2.74
CA VAL A 86 8.92 -0.30 -3.05
C VAL A 86 7.73 0.65 -3.05
N LYS A 87 6.97 0.78 -4.14
CA LYS A 87 5.72 1.53 -4.10
C LYS A 87 4.59 0.60 -3.69
N LEU A 88 3.82 1.01 -2.70
CA LEU A 88 2.59 0.35 -2.29
C LEU A 88 1.43 1.20 -2.80
N ILE A 89 0.55 0.61 -3.59
CA ILE A 89 -0.51 1.32 -4.30
C ILE A 89 -1.86 0.72 -3.92
N GLU A 90 -2.75 1.58 -3.46
CA GLU A 90 -4.15 1.26 -3.19
C GLU A 90 -5.04 2.12 -4.07
N CYS A 91 -6.05 1.52 -4.70
CA CYS A 91 -6.87 2.13 -5.73
C CYS A 91 -8.28 2.43 -5.23
N LYS A 92 -8.79 3.61 -5.57
CA LYS A 92 -10.18 3.97 -5.28
C LYS A 92 -10.85 4.63 -6.47
N ILE A 93 -12.05 4.16 -6.81
CA ILE A 93 -12.86 4.72 -7.90
C ILE A 93 -14.04 5.46 -7.28
N SER A 94 -14.26 6.70 -7.71
CA SER A 94 -15.45 7.47 -7.35
C SER A 94 -16.11 8.02 -8.60
N ARG A 95 -17.41 7.74 -8.76
CA ARG A 95 -18.25 8.38 -9.79
C ARG A 95 -18.72 9.78 -9.37
N ARG A 96 -18.60 10.13 -8.08
CA ARG A 96 -18.91 11.46 -7.55
C ARG A 96 -17.70 12.37 -7.68
N ASP A 97 -17.94 13.66 -7.92
CA ASP A 97 -16.88 14.68 -7.97
C ASP A 97 -16.28 14.99 -6.59
N VAL A 98 -16.99 14.65 -5.51
CA VAL A 98 -16.49 14.76 -4.13
C VAL A 98 -16.70 13.44 -3.42
N PHE A 99 -15.66 12.95 -2.75
CA PHE A 99 -15.75 11.80 -1.86
C PHE A 99 -14.68 11.87 -0.76
N HIS A 100 -14.79 10.95 0.20
CA HIS A 100 -13.83 10.83 1.29
C HIS A 100 -13.07 9.51 1.19
N ILE A 101 -11.76 9.58 1.44
CA ILE A 101 -10.93 8.44 1.79
C ILE A 101 -10.85 8.42 3.31
N GLU A 102 -11.40 7.38 3.89
CA GLU A 102 -11.47 7.17 5.32
C GLU A 102 -10.35 6.22 5.76
N PRO A 103 -10.01 6.15 7.05
CA PRO A 103 -8.87 5.37 7.52
C PRO A 103 -8.89 3.89 7.12
N TRP A 104 -10.08 3.27 7.15
CA TRP A 104 -10.25 1.88 6.73
C TRP A 104 -9.96 1.66 5.23
N ASP A 105 -9.99 2.71 4.40
CA ASP A 105 -9.65 2.61 2.98
C ASP A 105 -8.14 2.49 2.74
N TYR A 106 -7.30 2.84 3.72
CA TYR A 106 -5.83 2.74 3.62
C TYR A 106 -5.19 1.99 4.80
N GLU A 107 -5.98 1.41 5.70
CA GLU A 107 -5.49 0.64 6.85
C GLU A 107 -4.50 -0.45 6.41
N ARG A 108 -4.87 -1.20 5.38
CA ARG A 108 -4.03 -2.26 4.84
C ARG A 108 -2.77 -1.75 4.13
N LEU A 109 -2.85 -0.56 3.52
CA LEU A 109 -1.69 0.15 2.97
C LEU A 109 -0.71 0.54 4.06
N HIS A 110 -1.22 1.00 5.19
CA HIS A 110 -0.45 1.39 6.36
C HIS A 110 0.22 0.19 7.04
N ASP A 111 -0.50 -0.92 7.25
CA ASP A 111 0.06 -2.14 7.83
C ASP A 111 1.25 -2.67 7.00
N ARG A 112 1.05 -2.76 5.67
CA ARG A 112 2.09 -3.23 4.75
C ARG A 112 3.27 -2.26 4.66
N TYR A 113 3.01 -0.96 4.75
CA TYR A 113 4.05 0.08 4.82
C TYR A 113 5.00 -0.17 6.01
N HIS A 114 4.46 -0.38 7.22
CA HIS A 114 5.28 -0.66 8.40
C HIS A 114 6.01 -1.99 8.35
N GLN A 115 5.35 -3.04 7.86
CA GLN A 115 5.98 -4.35 7.70
C GLN A 115 7.20 -4.32 6.76
N LEU A 116 7.15 -3.49 5.70
CA LEU A 116 8.29 -3.33 4.81
C LEU A 116 9.40 -2.48 5.42
N ILE A 117 9.06 -1.42 6.17
CA ILE A 117 10.06 -0.65 6.92
C ILE A 117 10.83 -1.54 7.91
N SER A 118 10.12 -2.36 8.69
CA SER A 118 10.76 -3.24 9.68
C SER A 118 11.68 -4.29 9.07
N ARG A 119 11.57 -4.52 7.75
CA ARG A 119 12.41 -5.43 6.98
C ARG A 119 13.51 -4.72 6.17
N GLY A 120 13.73 -3.43 6.43
CA GLY A 120 14.81 -2.65 5.80
C GLY A 120 14.47 -2.05 4.42
N PHE A 121 13.21 -2.12 3.98
CA PHE A 121 12.79 -1.50 2.72
C PHE A 121 12.51 -0.01 2.86
N LYS A 122 12.45 0.68 1.71
CA LYS A 122 12.02 2.09 1.60
C LYS A 122 10.66 2.15 0.90
N PRO A 123 9.55 1.79 1.58
CA PRO A 123 8.24 1.79 0.97
C PRO A 123 7.73 3.22 0.70
N ILE A 124 6.94 3.37 -0.36
CA ILE A 124 6.31 4.63 -0.78
C ILE A 124 4.81 4.35 -0.90
N PRO A 125 3.98 4.75 0.10
CA PRO A 125 2.57 4.45 0.13
C PRO A 125 1.77 5.46 -0.71
N ILE A 126 0.95 4.97 -1.62
CA ILE A 126 0.25 5.79 -2.62
C ILE A 126 -1.21 5.38 -2.71
N MET A 127 -2.13 6.32 -2.44
CA MET A 127 -3.53 6.17 -2.81
C MET A 127 -3.73 6.69 -4.24
N VAL A 128 -4.26 5.86 -5.12
CA VAL A 128 -4.55 6.23 -6.52
C VAL A 128 -6.05 6.31 -6.72
N VAL A 129 -6.54 7.53 -6.99
CA VAL A 129 -7.97 7.79 -7.15
C VAL A 129 -8.33 8.02 -8.61
N LYS A 130 -9.43 7.42 -9.06
CA LYS A 130 -9.97 7.59 -10.43
C LYS A 130 -11.38 8.16 -10.40
N PHE A 131 -11.57 9.20 -11.20
CA PHE A 131 -12.86 9.78 -11.56
C PHE A 131 -13.18 9.37 -13.00
N PRO A 132 -13.96 8.29 -13.22
CA PRO A 132 -14.14 7.72 -14.55
C PRO A 132 -14.88 8.68 -15.49
N HIS A 133 -15.95 9.34 -15.02
CA HIS A 133 -16.71 10.31 -15.83
C HIS A 133 -15.89 11.55 -16.20
N ARG A 134 -14.87 11.90 -15.40
CA ARG A 134 -13.97 13.03 -15.66
C ARG A 134 -12.69 12.61 -16.40
N ARG A 135 -12.50 11.30 -16.62
CA ARG A 135 -11.26 10.71 -17.18
C ARG A 135 -9.99 11.21 -16.46
N LYS A 136 -10.07 11.39 -15.14
CA LYS A 136 -8.95 11.85 -14.30
C LYS A 136 -8.49 10.75 -13.35
N VAL A 137 -7.18 10.67 -13.19
CA VAL A 137 -6.51 9.83 -12.19
C VAL A 137 -5.57 10.73 -11.38
N ARG A 138 -5.55 10.56 -10.06
CA ARG A 138 -4.66 11.30 -9.16
C ARG A 138 -3.94 10.32 -8.25
N PHE A 139 -2.62 10.48 -8.18
CA PHE A 139 -1.76 9.78 -7.24
C PHE A 139 -1.59 10.67 -6.02
N ILE A 140 -1.86 10.13 -4.84
CA ILE A 140 -1.80 10.80 -3.55
C ILE A 140 -0.71 10.07 -2.77
N LEU A 141 0.44 10.73 -2.59
CA LEU A 141 1.47 10.23 -1.68
C LEU A 141 0.92 10.32 -0.26
N MET A 142 0.77 9.18 0.40
CA MET A 142 0.32 9.13 1.79
C MET A 142 1.49 9.48 2.69
N LYS A 143 1.27 10.38 3.64
CA LYS A 143 2.27 10.73 4.65
C LYS A 143 2.07 9.87 5.89
N ASP A 144 3.15 9.51 6.56
CA ASP A 144 3.12 8.72 7.79
C ASP A 144 2.23 9.40 8.84
N GLU A 145 2.42 10.69 9.05
CA GLU A 145 1.58 11.48 9.97
C GLU A 145 0.08 11.42 9.65
N TRP A 146 -0.29 11.21 8.38
CA TRP A 146 -1.69 11.11 7.97
C TRP A 146 -2.24 9.73 8.27
N MET A 147 -1.48 8.69 7.95
CA MET A 147 -1.88 7.30 8.18
C MET A 147 -1.91 6.98 9.67
N ASP A 148 -0.88 7.41 10.42
CA ASP A 148 -0.78 7.24 11.87
C ASP A 148 -1.93 7.93 12.62
N ARG A 149 -2.32 9.14 12.20
CA ARG A 149 -3.41 9.90 12.82
C ARG A 149 -4.79 9.50 12.31
N GLU A 150 -4.86 8.49 11.44
CA GLU A 150 -6.10 8.03 10.82
C GLU A 150 -6.91 9.21 10.25
N VAL A 151 -6.25 10.08 9.47
CA VAL A 151 -6.92 11.25 8.89
C VAL A 151 -7.89 10.83 7.79
N THR A 152 -9.06 11.45 7.77
CA THR A 152 -9.98 11.35 6.64
C THR A 152 -9.55 12.38 5.59
N LEU A 153 -9.38 11.97 4.33
CA LEU A 153 -9.04 12.85 3.23
C LEU A 153 -10.29 13.16 2.41
N ARG A 154 -10.60 14.44 2.20
CA ARG A 154 -11.58 14.89 1.21
C ARG A 154 -10.89 15.02 -0.14
N VAL A 155 -11.40 14.28 -1.13
CA VAL A 155 -10.93 14.32 -2.51
C VAL A 155 -12.02 14.96 -3.36
N GLU A 156 -11.65 16.00 -4.11
CA GLU A 156 -12.58 16.82 -4.89
C GLU A 156 -12.03 17.07 -6.30
N TYR A 157 -12.80 16.70 -7.32
CA TYR A 157 -12.61 17.21 -8.66
C TYR A 157 -13.30 18.58 -8.78
N ARG A 158 -12.53 19.61 -9.14
CA ARG A 158 -13.05 20.96 -9.39
C ARG A 158 -13.16 21.23 -10.87
N GLU A 159 -14.39 21.38 -11.36
CA GLU A 159 -14.69 21.59 -12.79
C GLU A 159 -13.98 22.83 -13.36
N LYS A 160 -14.05 23.97 -12.66
CA LYS A 160 -13.42 25.24 -13.11
C LYS A 160 -11.94 25.08 -13.47
N SER A 161 -11.19 24.34 -12.65
CA SER A 161 -9.75 24.13 -12.82
C SER A 161 -9.39 22.80 -13.48
N LYS A 162 -10.38 21.93 -13.75
CA LYS A 162 -10.21 20.54 -14.22
C LYS A 162 -9.17 19.74 -13.42
N ARG A 163 -9.08 20.00 -12.11
CA ARG A 163 -8.05 19.51 -11.19
C ARG A 163 -8.68 18.70 -10.05
N VAL A 164 -7.94 17.68 -9.59
CA VAL A 164 -8.28 16.91 -8.39
C VAL A 164 -7.50 17.46 -7.21
N TYR A 165 -8.22 17.94 -6.20
CA TYR A 165 -7.70 18.46 -4.94
C TYR A 165 -7.87 17.43 -3.83
N VAL A 166 -6.91 17.43 -2.91
CA VAL A 166 -6.91 16.56 -1.73
C VAL A 166 -6.68 17.45 -0.52
N ALA A 167 -7.56 17.35 0.47
CA ALA A 167 -7.44 18.09 1.72
C ALA A 167 -7.80 17.19 2.90
N ILE A 168 -7.23 17.44 4.07
CA ILE A 168 -7.65 16.77 5.31
C ILE A 168 -9.07 17.23 5.66
N ALA A 169 -10.00 16.29 5.77
CA ALA A 169 -11.36 16.57 6.20
C ALA A 169 -11.34 16.89 7.70
N ARG A 170 -11.69 18.13 8.06
CA ARG A 170 -11.74 18.58 9.47
C ARG A 170 -12.99 18.03 10.15
N SER A 171 -12.95 16.80 10.67
CA SER A 171 -14.00 16.27 11.55
C SER A 171 -13.63 16.50 13.02
N ARG A 172 -14.37 17.36 13.73
CA ARG A 172 -14.20 17.60 15.17
C ARG A 172 -14.55 16.38 16.04
N ARG A 173 -15.45 15.51 15.55
CA ARG A 173 -16.10 14.43 16.33
C ARG A 173 -15.19 13.23 16.62
N LYS A 174 -14.15 13.00 15.81
CA LYS A 174 -13.22 11.85 15.98
C LYS A 174 -11.87 12.23 16.61
N LYS A 175 -11.68 13.48 17.07
CA LYS A 175 -10.38 13.96 17.58
C LYS A 175 -9.94 13.26 18.88
N TYR A 176 -10.88 12.89 19.75
CA TYR A 176 -10.58 12.32 21.07
C TYR A 176 -10.32 10.81 21.03
N GLU A 177 -11.18 10.02 20.37
CA GLU A 177 -10.98 8.57 20.22
C GLU A 177 -9.69 8.23 19.46
N ARG A 178 -9.35 9.03 18.44
CA ARG A 178 -8.13 8.85 17.63
C ARG A 178 -6.85 9.17 18.39
N ARG A 179 -6.88 10.11 19.33
CA ARG A 179 -5.69 10.46 20.13
C ARG A 179 -5.29 9.33 21.06
N ALA A 180 -6.26 8.71 21.74
CA ALA A 180 -6.03 7.58 22.62
C ALA A 180 -5.51 6.34 21.86
N LYS A 181 -6.08 6.04 20.67
CA LYS A 181 -5.59 4.95 19.81
C LYS A 181 -4.17 5.23 19.28
N PHE A 182 -3.90 6.45 18.84
CA PHE A 182 -2.56 6.86 18.38
C PHE A 182 -1.51 6.76 19.49
N GLU A 183 -1.79 7.28 20.68
CA GLU A 183 -0.86 7.20 21.83
C GLU A 183 -0.59 5.74 22.23
N ARG A 184 -1.60 4.87 22.18
CA ARG A 184 -1.44 3.44 22.40
C ARG A 184 -0.58 2.76 21.33
N LEU A 185 -0.84 3.01 20.04
CA LEU A 185 -0.06 2.44 18.94
C LEU A 185 1.39 2.93 18.96
N GLN A 186 1.63 4.19 19.34
CA GLN A 186 2.98 4.72 19.51
C GLN A 186 3.70 4.09 20.71
N ALA A 187 3.00 3.83 21.81
CA ALA A 187 3.56 3.12 22.96
C ALA A 187 3.89 1.65 22.62
N GLU A 188 3.02 0.96 21.89
CA GLU A 188 3.27 -0.40 21.41
C GLU A 188 4.45 -0.42 20.41
N ARG A 189 4.59 0.60 19.54
CA ARG A 189 5.75 0.77 18.64
C ARG A 189 7.06 0.98 19.39
N ARG A 190 7.09 1.84 20.42
CA ARG A 190 8.31 2.05 21.22
C ARG A 190 8.77 0.75 21.87
N LYS A 191 7.84 -0.02 22.44
CA LYS A 191 8.14 -1.33 23.02
C LYS A 191 8.72 -2.33 22.01
N LEU A 192 8.21 -2.34 20.77
CA LEU A 192 8.76 -3.19 19.72
C LEU A 192 10.17 -2.77 19.28
N ILE A 193 10.45 -1.46 19.26
CA ILE A 193 11.78 -0.94 18.92
C ILE A 193 12.77 -1.21 20.06
N GLU A 194 12.35 -1.01 21.32
CA GLU A 194 13.15 -1.25 22.52
C GLU A 194 13.43 -2.75 22.71
N GLY A 195 12.45 -3.62 22.48
CA GLY A 195 12.64 -5.08 22.57
C GLY A 195 13.58 -5.66 21.51
N CYS A 196 13.68 -5.04 20.33
CA CYS A 196 14.70 -5.42 19.33
C CYS A 196 16.12 -4.93 19.67
N LEU A 197 16.27 -3.96 20.57
CA LEU A 197 17.58 -3.51 21.06
C LEU A 197 18.10 -4.42 22.17
N GLU A 198 17.22 -4.94 23.04
CA GLU A 198 17.60 -5.89 24.10
C GLU A 198 18.07 -7.25 23.54
N GLU A 199 17.46 -7.76 22.47
CA GLU A 199 17.94 -8.99 21.79
C GLU A 199 19.29 -8.79 21.05
N GLY A 200 19.71 -7.53 20.84
CA GLY A 200 21.00 -7.19 20.24
C GLY A 200 22.15 -7.05 21.25
N GLU A 201 21.84 -6.85 22.53
CA GLU A 201 22.85 -6.72 23.60
C GLU A 201 23.14 -8.05 24.33
N GLU A 202 22.30 -9.07 24.23
CA GLU A 202 22.55 -10.39 24.85
C GLU A 202 23.53 -11.30 24.08
N VAL A 203 24.15 -10.83 22.99
CA VAL A 203 25.23 -11.55 22.28
C VAL A 203 26.58 -10.83 22.42
N GLN A 204 26.92 -10.35 23.61
CA GLN A 204 28.30 -10.18 24.05
C GLN A 204 28.42 -10.29 25.58
N VAL A 205 28.46 -11.52 26.12
CA VAL A 205 29.44 -11.97 27.13
C VAL A 205 29.62 -13.48 27.00
#